data_AF-A0A2V7Z1E3-F1
#
_entry.id   AF-A0A2V7Z1E3-F1
#
_cell.length_a   1.000
_cell.length_b   1.000
_cell.length_c   1.000
_cell.angle_alpha   90.00
_cell.angle_beta   90.00
_cell.angle_gamma   90.00
#
_symmetry.space_group_name_H-M   'P 1'
#
loop_
_entity.id
_entity.type
_entity.pdbx_description
1 polymer ?
#
loop_
_entity_poly.entity_id
_entity_poly.type
_entity_poly.pdbx_seq_one_letter_code
_entity_poly.pdbx_strand_id
1 'polypeptide(L)'
;MANVALGRFEEAITAGEHGVAVAHRAPFFLGVLGWALATSGRGEARTILDELRARPADSPTAVSEAWLLGALGEIDDAFDVLVRAEEEHQGLLCYTGLPGFDSLRADPRFGALLGRLGLPREQSPGAL
;
A
#
# COMPACT_ATOMS: atom_id res chain seq x y z
N MET A 1 3.71 2.89 10.56
CA MET A 1 2.79 1.77 10.26
C MET A 1 2.45 0.93 11.50
N ALA A 2 3.37 0.75 12.47
CA ALA A 2 3.09 0.06 13.74
C ALA A 2 1.85 0.59 14.51
N ASN A 3 1.62 1.91 14.53
CA ASN A 3 0.46 2.49 15.21
C ASN A 3 -0.90 2.07 14.61
N VAL A 4 -0.97 1.83 13.29
CA VAL A 4 -2.21 1.33 12.65
C VAL A 4 -2.49 -0.11 13.09
N ALA A 5 -1.45 -0.96 13.14
CA ALA A 5 -1.57 -2.34 13.63
C ALA A 5 -1.98 -2.41 15.12
N LEU A 6 -1.68 -1.37 15.90
CA LEU A 6 -2.06 -1.24 17.31
C LEU A 6 -3.40 -0.50 17.52
N GLY A 7 -4.15 -0.18 16.46
CA GLY A 7 -5.43 0.53 16.53
C GLY A 7 -5.31 2.01 16.91
N ARG A 8 -4.11 2.57 16.96
CA ARG A 8 -3.83 3.98 17.29
C ARG A 8 -3.90 4.83 16.03
N PHE A 9 -5.09 4.92 15.46
CA PHE A 9 -5.29 5.52 14.14
C PHE A 9 -4.97 7.02 14.09
N GLU A 10 -5.38 7.80 15.09
CA GLU A 10 -5.10 9.25 15.12
C GLU A 10 -3.60 9.57 15.17
N GLU A 11 -2.83 8.80 15.95
CA GLU A 11 -1.37 8.94 16.00
C GLU A 11 -0.71 8.54 14.67
N ALA A 12 -1.24 7.50 14.02
CA ALA A 12 -0.76 7.06 12.71
C ALA A 12 -1.05 8.09 11.60
N ILE A 13 -2.24 8.69 11.61
CA ILE A 13 -2.65 9.74 10.68
C ILE A 13 -1.77 10.97 10.88
N THR A 14 -1.63 11.45 12.13
CA THR A 14 -0.79 12.62 12.46
C THR A 14 0.67 12.42 11.98
N ALA A 15 1.24 11.24 12.23
CA ALA A 15 2.59 10.92 11.76
C ALA A 15 2.66 10.83 10.22
N GLY A 16 1.62 10.30 9.59
CA GLY A 16 1.49 10.23 8.13
C GLY A 16 1.41 11.61 7.48
N GLU A 17 0.61 12.53 8.02
CA GLU A 17 0.48 13.91 7.56
C GLU A 17 1.83 14.65 7.63
N HIS A 18 2.53 14.52 8.75
CA HIS A 18 3.86 15.09 8.90
C HIS A 18 4.86 14.49 7.90
N GLY A 19 4.81 13.17 7.68
CA GLY A 19 5.64 12.50 6.68
C GLY A 19 5.38 13.00 5.26
N VAL A 20 4.11 13.18 4.89
CA VAL A 20 3.69 13.77 3.61
C VAL A 20 4.21 15.21 3.47
N ALA A 21 4.16 16.02 4.52
CA ALA A 21 4.66 17.39 4.50
C ALA A 21 6.17 17.46 4.28
N VAL A 22 6.95 16.70 5.07
CA VAL A 22 8.42 16.70 5.00
C VAL A 22 8.93 16.08 3.69
N ALA A 23 8.29 15.03 3.21
CA ALA A 23 8.68 14.34 1.99
C ALA A 23 8.11 14.99 0.71
N HIS A 24 7.59 16.22 0.81
CA HIS A 24 6.99 16.95 -0.30
C HIS A 24 5.97 16.11 -1.10
N ARG A 25 5.11 15.39 -0.38
CA ARG A 25 4.05 14.53 -0.93
C ARG A 25 4.58 13.45 -1.88
N ALA A 26 5.71 12.84 -1.55
CA ALA A 26 6.22 11.68 -2.27
C ALA A 26 5.22 10.50 -2.23
N PRO A 27 5.05 9.72 -3.32
CA PRO A 27 4.03 8.67 -3.42
C PRO A 27 4.00 7.69 -2.26
N PHE A 28 5.17 7.23 -1.80
CA PHE A 28 5.26 6.29 -0.69
C PHE A 28 4.59 6.83 0.59
N PHE A 29 4.85 8.09 0.97
CA PHE A 29 4.27 8.69 2.17
C PHE A 29 2.78 8.98 2.00
N LEU A 30 2.34 9.32 0.80
CA LEU A 30 0.90 9.36 0.46
C LEU A 30 0.27 7.97 0.67
N GLY A 31 0.92 6.90 0.22
CA GLY A 31 0.48 5.52 0.47
C GLY A 31 0.35 5.18 1.96
N VAL A 32 1.33 5.56 2.79
CA VAL A 32 1.27 5.33 4.24
C VAL A 32 0.10 6.08 4.89
N LEU A 33 -0.08 7.36 4.54
CA LEU A 33 -1.18 8.16 5.07
C LEU A 33 -2.54 7.62 4.61
N GLY A 34 -2.69 7.37 3.31
CA GLY A 34 -3.93 6.88 2.73
C GLY A 34 -4.31 5.49 3.24
N TRP A 35 -3.33 4.60 3.46
CA TRP A 35 -3.58 3.29 4.08
C TRP A 35 -4.08 3.42 5.53
N ALA A 36 -3.49 4.32 6.33
CA ALA A 36 -3.95 4.60 7.69
C ALA A 36 -5.38 5.18 7.71
N LEU A 37 -5.68 6.11 6.79
CA LEU A 37 -7.02 6.68 6.63
C LEU A 37 -8.03 5.60 6.22
N ALA A 38 -7.72 4.77 5.23
CA ALA A 38 -8.61 3.72 4.76
C ALA A 38 -8.90 2.68 5.85
N THR A 39 -7.86 2.21 6.54
CA THR A 39 -7.99 1.23 7.63
C THR A 39 -8.82 1.76 8.80
N SER A 40 -8.83 3.09 9.02
CA SER A 40 -9.64 3.75 10.05
C SER A 40 -11.04 4.16 9.59
N GLY A 41 -11.43 3.81 8.36
CA GLY A 41 -12.75 4.13 7.79
C GLY A 41 -12.93 5.60 7.42
N ARG A 42 -11.83 6.34 7.24
CA ARG A 42 -11.83 7.78 6.91
C ARG A 42 -11.91 7.98 5.40
N GLY A 43 -12.93 8.72 4.95
CA GLY A 43 -13.21 8.96 3.53
C GLY A 43 -12.11 9.72 2.80
N GLU A 44 -11.28 10.46 3.54
CA GLU A 44 -10.10 11.16 3.05
C GLU A 44 -9.09 10.25 2.34
N ALA A 45 -9.12 8.93 2.61
CA ALA A 45 -8.33 7.94 1.89
C ALA A 45 -8.56 8.00 0.36
N ARG A 46 -9.80 8.25 -0.09
CA ARG A 46 -10.11 8.31 -1.52
C ARG A 46 -9.46 9.52 -2.18
N THR A 47 -9.38 10.66 -1.47
CA THR A 47 -8.67 11.85 -1.95
C THR A 47 -7.19 11.55 -2.19
N ILE A 48 -6.54 10.79 -1.31
CA ILE A 48 -5.14 10.39 -1.48
C ILE A 48 -4.98 9.44 -2.67
N LEU A 49 -5.92 8.53 -2.88
CA LEU A 49 -5.92 7.63 -4.04
C LEU A 49 -6.03 8.42 -5.35
N ASP A 50 -6.96 9.38 -5.41
CA ASP A 50 -7.15 10.24 -6.58
C ASP A 50 -5.89 11.08 -6.86
N GLU A 51 -5.23 11.58 -5.82
CA GLU A 51 -3.95 12.28 -5.97
C GLU A 51 -2.84 11.39 -6.53
N LEU A 52 -2.72 10.14 -6.07
CA LEU A 52 -1.75 9.18 -6.61
C LEU A 52 -2.02 8.88 -8.08
N ARG A 53 -3.29 8.75 -8.48
CA ARG A 53 -3.71 8.49 -9.87
C ARG A 53 -3.53 9.69 -10.80
N ALA A 54 -3.56 10.90 -10.27
CA ALA A 54 -3.34 12.13 -11.04
C ALA A 54 -1.86 12.39 -11.38
N ARG A 55 -0.92 11.59 -10.85
CA ARG A 55 0.51 11.75 -11.11
C ARG A 55 0.87 11.25 -12.51
N PRO A 56 1.99 11.73 -13.09
CA PRO A 56 2.53 11.19 -14.34
C PRO A 56 2.68 9.66 -14.30
N ALA A 57 2.49 9.00 -15.45
CA ALA A 57 2.49 7.53 -15.56
C ALA A 57 3.81 6.87 -15.11
N ASP A 58 4.93 7.59 -15.19
CA ASP A 58 6.25 7.16 -14.73
C ASP A 58 6.46 7.33 -13.22
N SER A 59 5.49 7.90 -12.51
CA SER A 59 5.58 8.05 -11.05
C SER A 59 5.43 6.71 -10.34
N PRO A 60 6.23 6.45 -9.28
CA PRO A 60 6.23 5.19 -8.54
C PRO A 60 5.01 5.07 -7.59
N THR A 61 3.79 4.98 -8.12
CA THR A 61 2.54 5.06 -7.36
C THR A 61 1.89 3.71 -7.08
N ALA A 62 2.21 2.67 -7.85
CA ALA A 62 1.47 1.41 -7.85
C ALA A 62 1.38 0.73 -6.47
N VAL A 63 2.46 0.71 -5.68
CA VAL A 63 2.44 0.13 -4.32
C VAL A 63 1.51 0.90 -3.40
N SER A 64 1.58 2.22 -3.45
CA SER A 64 0.74 3.09 -2.63
C SER A 64 -0.73 2.93 -3.02
N GLU A 65 -1.02 2.91 -4.32
CA GLU A 65 -2.36 2.66 -4.84
C GLU A 65 -2.90 1.29 -4.40
N ALA A 66 -2.11 0.22 -4.55
CA ALA A 66 -2.49 -1.12 -4.12
C ALA A 66 -2.77 -1.24 -2.61
N TRP A 67 -1.99 -0.54 -1.76
CA TRP A 67 -2.26 -0.50 -0.32
C TRP A 67 -3.59 0.17 0.00
N LEU A 68 -3.89 1.29 -0.65
CA LEU A 68 -5.13 2.02 -0.42
C LEU A 68 -6.33 1.20 -0.90
N LEU A 69 -6.27 0.67 -2.12
CA LEU A 69 -7.32 -0.19 -2.69
C LEU A 69 -7.56 -1.43 -1.81
N GLY A 70 -6.47 -2.09 -1.38
CA GLY A 70 -6.55 -3.22 -0.48
C GLY A 70 -7.19 -2.88 0.87
N ALA A 71 -6.90 -1.72 1.45
CA ALA A 71 -7.50 -1.28 2.72
C ALA A 71 -8.95 -0.80 2.57
N LEU A 72 -9.34 -0.33 1.38
CA LEU A 72 -10.73 0.02 1.04
C LEU A 72 -11.59 -1.21 0.70
N GLY A 73 -10.98 -2.40 0.59
CA GLY A 73 -11.66 -3.64 0.19
C GLY A 73 -11.83 -3.80 -1.32
N GLU A 74 -11.22 -2.93 -2.12
CA GLU A 74 -11.20 -2.96 -3.59
C GLU A 74 -10.07 -3.91 -4.07
N ILE A 75 -10.18 -5.19 -3.69
CA ILE A 75 -9.12 -6.19 -3.86
C ILE A 75 -8.78 -6.45 -5.33
N ASP A 76 -9.79 -6.52 -6.21
CA ASP A 76 -9.57 -6.77 -7.64
C ASP A 76 -8.81 -5.63 -8.29
N ASP A 77 -9.23 -4.39 -8.06
CA ASP A 77 -8.53 -3.19 -8.54
C ASP A 77 -7.09 -3.12 -8.02
N ALA A 78 -6.85 -3.55 -6.76
CA ALA A 78 -5.51 -3.60 -6.20
C ALA A 78 -4.61 -4.57 -6.99
N PHE A 79 -5.14 -5.72 -7.41
CA PHE A 79 -4.38 -6.68 -8.22
C PHE A 79 -4.17 -6.19 -9.65
N ASP A 80 -5.13 -5.51 -10.26
CA ASP A 80 -4.96 -4.91 -11.60
C ASP A 80 -3.79 -3.92 -11.61
N VAL A 81 -3.68 -3.11 -10.56
CA VAL A 81 -2.56 -2.17 -10.38
C VAL A 81 -1.23 -2.92 -10.20
N LEU A 82 -1.20 -3.99 -9.42
CA LEU A 82 0.01 -4.78 -9.19
C LEU A 82 0.48 -5.53 -10.45
N VAL A 83 -0.46 -6.06 -11.25
CA VAL A 83 -0.15 -6.71 -12.53
C VAL A 83 0.42 -5.70 -13.51
N ARG A 84 -0.19 -4.53 -13.65
CA ARG A 84 0.36 -3.46 -14.50
C ARG A 84 1.76 -3.06 -14.06
N ALA A 85 1.99 -2.91 -12.75
CA ALA A 85 3.30 -2.55 -12.22
C ALA A 85 4.37 -3.63 -12.48
N GLU A 86 3.98 -4.91 -12.46
CA GLU A 86 4.84 -6.03 -12.85
C GLU A 86 5.21 -5.96 -14.34
N GLU A 87 4.23 -5.74 -15.23
CA GLU A 87 4.42 -5.60 -16.68
C GLU A 87 5.30 -4.41 -17.05
N GLU A 88 5.16 -3.29 -16.34
CA GLU A 88 5.95 -2.08 -16.51
C GLU A 88 7.33 -2.16 -15.82
N HIS A 89 7.68 -3.29 -15.20
CA HIS A 89 8.91 -3.49 -14.44
C HIS A 89 9.15 -2.44 -13.35
N GLN A 90 8.08 -1.91 -12.74
CA GLN A 90 8.21 -0.99 -11.62
C GLN A 90 8.77 -1.74 -10.41
N GLY A 91 10.04 -1.48 -10.07
CA GLY A 91 10.83 -2.22 -9.06
C GLY A 91 10.36 -2.11 -7.60
N LEU A 92 9.15 -1.61 -7.33
CA LEU A 92 8.64 -1.33 -5.98
C LEU A 92 7.99 -2.54 -5.29
N LEU A 93 7.92 -3.69 -5.97
CA LEU A 93 7.45 -4.96 -5.38
C LEU A 93 8.39 -5.50 -4.28
N CYS A 94 9.53 -4.84 -4.03
CA CYS A 94 10.37 -5.02 -2.85
C CYS A 94 9.64 -4.75 -1.51
N TYR A 95 8.51 -4.05 -1.53
CA TYR A 95 7.74 -3.70 -0.33
C TYR A 95 6.65 -4.70 0.04
N THR A 96 6.56 -5.86 -0.62
CA THR A 96 5.55 -6.90 -0.37
C THR A 96 5.54 -7.42 1.07
N GLY A 97 6.61 -7.23 1.85
CA GLY A 97 6.68 -7.53 3.27
C GLY A 97 6.04 -6.48 4.21
N LEU A 98 5.61 -5.32 3.70
CA LEU A 98 5.02 -4.28 4.54
C LEU A 98 3.56 -4.57 4.91
N PRO A 99 3.09 -4.09 6.09
CA PRO A 99 1.69 -4.25 6.54
C PRO A 99 0.61 -3.78 5.56
N GLY A 100 0.93 -2.83 4.66
CA GLY A 100 -0.03 -2.36 3.65
C GLY A 100 -0.56 -3.46 2.71
N PHE A 101 0.13 -4.60 2.64
CA PHE A 101 -0.29 -5.78 1.87
C PHE A 101 -1.11 -6.80 2.66
N ASP A 102 -1.34 -6.61 3.97
CA ASP A 102 -2.02 -7.59 4.83
C ASP A 102 -3.38 -8.02 4.27
N SER A 103 -4.15 -7.07 3.73
CA SER A 103 -5.46 -7.37 3.11
C SER A 103 -5.37 -8.19 1.81
N LEU A 104 -4.23 -8.14 1.12
CA LEU A 104 -4.00 -8.88 -0.13
C LEU A 104 -3.38 -10.26 0.10
N ARG A 105 -2.74 -10.48 1.25
CA ARG A 105 -2.01 -11.73 1.57
C ARG A 105 -2.88 -12.98 1.58
N ALA A 106 -4.16 -12.85 1.92
CA ALA A 106 -5.11 -13.97 1.93
C ALA A 106 -5.52 -14.43 0.52
N ASP A 107 -5.32 -13.60 -0.50
CA ASP A 107 -5.71 -13.91 -1.88
C ASP A 107 -4.61 -14.75 -2.58
N PRO A 108 -4.95 -15.87 -3.24
CA PRO A 108 -3.97 -16.72 -3.92
C PRO A 108 -3.18 -15.99 -5.01
N ARG A 109 -3.73 -14.92 -5.60
CA ARG A 109 -3.03 -14.08 -6.59
C ARG A 109 -1.78 -13.43 -5.99
N PHE A 110 -1.75 -13.14 -4.69
CA PHE A 110 -0.58 -12.57 -4.02
C PHE A 110 0.59 -13.56 -3.98
N GLY A 111 0.34 -14.82 -3.61
CA GLY A 111 1.37 -15.86 -3.63
C GLY A 111 1.87 -16.17 -5.05
N ALA A 112 1.00 -16.06 -6.06
CA ALA A 112 1.38 -16.17 -7.46
C ALA A 112 2.30 -15.02 -7.90
N LEU A 113 1.95 -13.77 -7.54
CA LEU A 113 2.77 -12.57 -7.77
C LEU A 113 4.15 -12.72 -7.15
N LEU A 114 4.25 -13.08 -5.85
CA LEU A 114 5.54 -13.33 -5.19
C LEU A 114 6.38 -14.37 -5.93
N GLY A 115 5.75 -15.44 -6.41
CA GLY A 115 6.44 -16.48 -7.16
C GLY A 115 7.00 -15.99 -8.50
N ARG A 116 6.28 -15.14 -9.23
CA ARG A 116 6.77 -14.53 -10.49
C ARG A 116 7.93 -13.57 -10.25
N LEU A 117 7.93 -12.90 -9.10
CA LEU A 117 9.00 -12.00 -8.66
C LEU A 117 10.21 -12.73 -8.06
N GLY A 118 10.15 -14.05 -7.90
CA GLY A 118 11.21 -14.83 -7.25
C GLY A 118 11.33 -14.58 -5.74
N LEU A 119 10.29 -14.04 -5.10
CA LEU A 119 10.25 -13.79 -3.66
C LEU A 119 9.72 -15.02 -2.89
N PRO A 120 10.17 -15.24 -1.64
CA PRO A 120 9.65 -16.32 -0.80
C PRO A 120 8.13 -16.20 -0.61
N ARG A 121 7.40 -17.32 -0.72
CA ARG A 121 5.94 -17.32 -0.64
C ARG A 121 5.37 -17.18 0.77
N GLU A 122 6.20 -17.24 1.81
CA GLU A 122 5.81 -16.95 3.20
C GLU A 122 7.02 -16.41 3.98
N GLN A 123 6.79 -15.35 4.77
CA GLN A 123 7.38 -15.25 6.10
C GLN A 123 6.21 -15.40 7.07
N SER A 124 6.15 -16.54 7.78
CA SER A 124 5.33 -16.65 8.98
C SER A 124 5.62 -15.46 9.90
N PRO A 125 4.64 -14.94 10.65
CA PRO A 125 4.94 -13.97 11.69
C PRO A 125 5.93 -14.64 12.65
N GLY A 126 7.16 -14.12 12.68
CA GLY A 126 8.11 -14.50 13.70
C GLY A 126 7.46 -14.24 15.05
N ALA A 127 7.26 -15.31 15.80
CA ALA A 127 6.99 -15.24 17.22
C ALA A 127 8.00 -14.28 17.88
N LEU A 128 7.49 -13.27 18.57
CA LEU A 128 8.16 -12.59 19.67
C LEU A 128 7.16 -12.50 20.82
#